data_AF-A0A7C4AET1-F1
#
_entry.id   AF-A0A7C4AET1-F1
#
_cell.length_a   1.000
_cell.length_b   1.000
_cell.length_c   1.000
_cell.angle_alpha   90.00
_cell.angle_beta   90.00
_cell.angle_gamma   90.00
#
_symmetry.space_group_name_H-M   'P 1'
#
loop_
_entity.id
_entity.type
_entity.pdbx_description
1 polymer ?
#
loop_
_entity_poly.entity_id
_entity_poly.type
_entity_poly.pdbx_seq_one_letter_code
_entity_poly.pdbx_strand_id
1 'polypeptide(L)'
;MDQDVIKVYCNHQKVPLNKINTVYQAALIIKKAMGIKKGIEIKIDKKIPVTAGLGGGSSDAAQTLIGLNKLWNPGFNTQELIKFWYYPCRFWA
;
A
#
# COMPACT_ATOMS: atom_id res chain seq x y z
N MET A 1 -7.16 -21.83 -3.83
CA MET A 1 -7.59 -20.87 -2.76
C MET A 1 -7.26 -19.48 -3.29
N ASP A 2 -8.07 -18.97 -4.21
CA ASP A 2 -7.67 -17.89 -5.14
C ASP A 2 -8.68 -16.75 -5.12
N GLN A 3 -8.87 -16.14 -3.94
CA GLN A 3 -9.71 -14.95 -3.85
C GLN A 3 -8.86 -13.72 -4.15
N ASP A 4 -9.25 -12.97 -5.18
CA ASP A 4 -8.59 -11.75 -5.68
C ASP A 4 -8.75 -10.54 -4.73
N VAL A 5 -8.54 -10.76 -3.43
CA VAL A 5 -8.88 -9.83 -2.35
C VAL A 5 -7.62 -9.23 -1.76
N ILE A 6 -7.67 -7.93 -1.48
CA ILE A 6 -6.63 -7.22 -0.73
C ILE A 6 -7.10 -7.13 0.73
N LYS A 7 -6.31 -7.67 1.66
CA LYS A 7 -6.57 -7.59 3.10
C LYS A 7 -5.45 -6.80 3.78
N VAL A 8 -5.82 -5.82 4.59
CA VAL A 8 -4.88 -5.03 5.38
C VAL A 8 -5.11 -5.32 6.85
N TYR A 9 -4.04 -5.69 7.54
CA TYR A 9 -3.99 -5.92 8.97
C TYR A 9 -3.06 -4.88 9.60
N CYS A 10 -3.44 -4.32 10.73
CA CYS A 10 -2.56 -3.45 11.50
C CYS A 10 -2.67 -3.77 12.98
N ASN A 11 -1.54 -3.70 13.69
CA ASN A 11 -1.48 -3.84 15.14
C ASN A 11 -1.99 -2.58 15.89
N HIS A 12 -2.31 -1.49 15.19
CA HIS A 12 -2.71 -0.21 15.78
C HIS A 12 -4.14 0.19 15.38
N GLN A 13 -5.04 0.36 16.36
CA GLN A 13 -6.49 0.55 16.15
C GLN A 13 -6.85 1.83 15.37
N LYS A 14 -6.02 2.88 15.46
CA LYS A 14 -6.26 4.15 14.72
C LYS A 14 -5.97 4.07 13.22
N VAL A 15 -5.39 2.97 12.72
CA VAL A 15 -5.12 2.80 11.29
C VAL A 15 -6.36 2.20 10.64
N PRO A 16 -6.97 2.85 9.64
CA PRO A 16 -8.11 2.27 8.95
C PRO A 16 -7.68 0.99 8.22
N LEU A 17 -8.45 -0.08 8.33
CA LEU A 17 -8.14 -1.37 7.67
C LEU A 17 -8.94 -1.59 6.38
N ASN A 18 -9.81 -0.64 6.05
CA ASN A 18 -10.69 -0.70 4.89
C ASN A 18 -10.05 -0.02 3.67
N LYS A 19 -10.84 0.17 2.62
CA LYS A 19 -10.40 0.75 1.34
C LYS A 19 -9.88 2.19 1.46
N ILE A 20 -10.13 2.92 2.54
CA ILE A 20 -9.60 4.28 2.69
C ILE A 20 -8.12 4.29 3.09
N ASN A 21 -7.55 3.14 3.47
CA ASN A 21 -6.13 3.03 3.79
C ASN A 21 -5.29 3.27 2.53
N THR A 22 -4.34 4.19 2.61
CA THR A 22 -3.35 4.48 1.56
C THR A 22 -2.55 3.25 1.14
N VAL A 23 -2.25 2.33 2.06
CA VAL A 23 -1.62 1.04 1.79
C VAL A 23 -2.50 0.16 0.91
N TYR A 24 -3.81 0.09 1.23
CA TYR A 24 -4.77 -0.64 0.41
C TYR A 24 -4.82 -0.06 -1.01
N GLN A 25 -4.89 1.26 -1.11
CA GLN A 25 -4.96 1.96 -2.40
C GLN A 25 -3.69 1.75 -3.23
N ALA A 26 -2.51 1.88 -2.62
CA ALA A 26 -1.24 1.65 -3.29
C ALA A 26 -1.13 0.21 -3.81
N ALA A 27 -1.50 -0.77 -3.00
CA ALA A 27 -1.54 -2.17 -3.41
C ALA A 27 -2.52 -2.42 -4.56
N LEU A 28 -3.69 -1.78 -4.53
CA LEU A 28 -4.67 -1.88 -5.61
C LEU A 28 -4.15 -1.28 -6.93
N ILE A 29 -3.48 -0.13 -6.87
CA ILE A 29 -2.93 0.56 -8.06
C ILE A 29 -1.88 -0.30 -8.74
N ILE A 30 -0.88 -0.79 -8.00
CA ILE A 30 0.21 -1.59 -8.59
C ILE A 30 -0.33 -2.93 -9.09
N LYS A 31 -1.24 -3.57 -8.33
CA LYS A 31 -1.91 -4.80 -8.75
C LYS A 31 -2.67 -4.63 -10.08
N LYS A 32 -3.41 -3.52 -10.22
CA LYS A 32 -4.10 -3.17 -11.48
C LYS A 32 -3.12 -2.90 -12.61
N ALA A 33 -2.06 -2.13 -12.36
CA ALA A 33 -1.04 -1.82 -13.36
C ALA A 33 -0.34 -3.08 -13.89
N MET A 34 -0.21 -4.10 -13.03
CA MET A 34 0.43 -5.38 -13.37
C MET A 34 -0.54 -6.45 -13.88
N GLY A 35 -1.86 -6.22 -13.83
CA GLY A 35 -2.86 -7.23 -14.18
C GLY A 35 -2.88 -8.46 -13.25
N ILE A 36 -2.38 -8.34 -12.02
CA ILE A 36 -2.32 -9.46 -11.07
C ILE A 36 -3.72 -9.74 -10.51
N LYS A 37 -4.17 -11.00 -10.61
CA LYS A 37 -5.43 -11.51 -10.02
C LYS A 37 -5.22 -12.32 -8.73
N LYS A 38 -4.03 -12.22 -8.13
CA LYS A 38 -3.71 -12.88 -6.87
C LYS A 38 -4.16 -12.01 -5.70
N GLY A 39 -4.67 -12.66 -4.65
CA GLY A 39 -4.93 -12.00 -3.37
C GLY A 39 -3.65 -11.47 -2.74
N ILE A 40 -3.76 -10.39 -1.97
CA ILE A 40 -2.66 -9.76 -1.26
C ILE A 40 -3.04 -9.63 0.20
N GLU A 41 -2.16 -10.08 1.08
CA GLU A 41 -2.26 -9.83 2.51
C GLU A 41 -1.14 -8.89 2.94
N ILE A 42 -1.51 -7.77 3.57
CA ILE A 42 -0.57 -6.73 4.00
C ILE A 42 -0.71 -6.57 5.50
N LYS A 43 0.39 -6.78 6.24
CA LYS A 43 0.43 -6.61 7.68
C LYS A 43 1.34 -5.44 8.04
N ILE A 44 0.75 -4.45 8.70
CA ILE A 44 1.42 -3.24 9.16
C ILE A 44 1.69 -3.39 10.65
N ASP A 45 2.98 -3.50 11.02
CA ASP A 45 3.42 -3.46 12.41
C ASP A 45 3.91 -2.04 12.75
N LYS A 46 3.02 -1.21 13.29
CA LYS A 46 3.38 0.13 13.78
C LYS A 46 3.98 0.00 15.17
N LYS A 47 5.26 0.38 15.28
CA LYS A 47 5.96 0.58 16.56
C LYS A 47 6.00 2.03 17.00
N ILE A 48 5.64 2.95 16.11
CA ILE A 48 5.53 4.38 16.37
C ILE A 48 4.05 4.76 16.55
N PRO A 49 3.73 5.67 17.49
CA PRO A 49 2.36 6.11 17.73
C PRO A 49 1.81 6.84 16.49
N VAL A 50 0.55 6.57 16.15
CA VAL A 50 -0.15 7.28 15.08
C VAL A 50 -0.56 8.66 15.62
N THR A 51 0.20 9.70 15.29
CA THR A 51 -0.11 11.11 15.58
C THR A 51 -0.28 11.88 14.27
N ALA A 52 -1.05 12.97 14.30
CA ALA A 52 -1.28 13.83 13.14
C ALA A 52 0.07 14.34 12.59
N GLY A 53 0.54 13.76 11.48
CA GLY A 53 1.74 14.19 10.76
C GLY A 53 3.04 13.42 11.01
N LEU A 54 3.11 12.47 11.95
CA LEU A 54 4.34 11.71 12.24
C LEU A 54 4.05 10.21 12.19
N GLY A 55 4.65 9.52 11.21
CA GLY A 55 4.38 8.10 10.93
C GLY A 55 3.17 7.88 10.01
N GLY A 56 2.97 8.77 9.05
CA GLY A 56 1.78 8.86 8.20
C GLY A 56 1.57 7.67 7.27
N GLY A 57 0.31 7.44 6.92
CA GLY A 57 -0.11 6.39 5.98
C GLY A 57 0.51 6.53 4.59
N SER A 58 1.06 7.71 4.25
CA SER A 58 1.98 7.83 3.13
C SER A 58 3.13 6.83 3.35
N SER A 59 4.08 7.03 4.27
CA SER A 59 5.29 6.16 4.38
C SER A 59 5.00 4.65 4.27
N ASP A 60 3.91 4.17 4.89
CA ASP A 60 3.49 2.77 4.80
C ASP A 60 3.12 2.33 3.37
N ALA A 61 2.44 3.18 2.60
CA ALA A 61 2.11 2.92 1.21
C ALA A 61 3.37 2.83 0.31
N ALA A 62 4.44 3.58 0.59
CA ALA A 62 5.66 3.59 -0.21
C ALA A 62 6.41 2.29 0.06
N GLN A 63 6.50 1.93 1.33
CA GLN A 63 7.08 0.66 1.74
C GLN A 63 6.31 -0.52 1.15
N THR A 64 4.98 -0.41 1.05
CA THR A 64 4.14 -1.42 0.40
C THR A 64 4.43 -1.54 -1.09
N LEU A 65 4.52 -0.42 -1.82
CA LEU A 65 4.87 -0.43 -3.26
C LEU A 65 6.23 -1.06 -3.49
N ILE A 66 7.24 -0.69 -2.69
CA ILE A 66 8.59 -1.26 -2.76
C ILE A 66 8.54 -2.77 -2.45
N GLY A 67 7.80 -3.17 -1.42
CA GLY A 67 7.64 -4.57 -1.03
C GLY A 67 6.97 -5.42 -2.10
N LEU A 68 5.88 -4.93 -2.70
CA LEU A 68 5.18 -5.62 -3.79
C LEU A 68 6.02 -5.68 -5.07
N ASN A 69 6.76 -4.61 -5.39
CA ASN A 69 7.71 -4.62 -6.50
C ASN A 69 8.79 -5.68 -6.28
N LYS A 70 9.29 -5.85 -5.06
CA LYS A 70 10.25 -6.92 -4.75
C LYS A 70 9.62 -8.32 -4.81
N LEU A 71 8.40 -8.47 -4.28
CA LEU A 71 7.73 -9.76 -4.18
C LEU A 71 7.36 -10.32 -5.56
N TRP A 72 6.90 -9.46 -6.47
CA TRP A 72 6.48 -9.87 -7.81
C TRP A 72 7.55 -9.66 -8.87
N ASN A 73 8.65 -9.01 -8.51
CA ASN A 73 9.79 -8.68 -9.37
C ASN A 73 9.42 -8.21 -10.80
N PRO A 74 8.50 -7.24 -10.96
CA PRO A 74 8.09 -6.78 -12.27
C PRO A 74 9.07 -5.83 -12.96
N GLY A 75 10.13 -5.42 -12.25
CA GLY A 75 11.18 -4.57 -12.81
C GLY A 75 10.86 -3.08 -12.82
N PHE A 76 9.87 -2.60 -12.06
CA PHE A 76 9.61 -1.16 -11.96
C PHE A 76 10.79 -0.45 -11.32
N ASN A 77 11.21 0.65 -11.94
CA ASN A 77 12.23 1.53 -11.39
C ASN A 77 11.63 2.48 -10.34
N THR A 78 12.49 3.16 -9.58
CA THR A 78 12.07 4.08 -8.52
C THR A 78 11.13 5.19 -9.03
N GLN A 79 11.32 5.69 -10.26
CA GLN A 79 10.46 6.75 -10.81
C GLN A 79 9.04 6.25 -11.09
N GLU A 80 8.90 5.01 -11.56
CA GLU A 80 7.59 4.38 -11.77
C GLU A 80 6.87 4.13 -10.44
N LEU A 81 7.60 3.68 -9.42
CA LEU A 81 7.05 3.56 -8.06
C LEU A 81 6.60 4.91 -7.50
N ILE A 82 7.36 5.99 -7.75
CA ILE A 82 6.98 7.36 -7.36
C ILE A 82 5.71 7.80 -8.07
N LYS A 83 5.48 7.41 -9.34
CA LYS A 83 4.20 7.69 -10.01
C LYS A 83 3.04 7.03 -9.27
N PHE A 84 3.13 5.73 -8.96
CA PHE A 84 2.09 5.03 -8.21
C PHE A 84 1.84 5.62 -6.81
N TRP A 85 2.88 6.19 -6.21
CA TRP A 85 2.81 6.94 -4.96
C TRP A 85 2.14 8.31 -5.07
N TYR A 86 2.37 9.05 -6.17
CA TYR A 86 1.80 10.39 -6.39
C TYR A 86 0.32 10.36 -6.77
N TYR A 87 -0.12 9.32 -7.50
CA TYR A 87 -1.51 9.15 -7.91
C TYR A 87 -2.53 9.22 -6.75
N PRO A 88 -2.32 8.57 -5.59
CA PRO A 88 -3.22 8.71 -4.45
C PRO A 88 -3.14 10.09 -3.77
N CYS A 89 -2.00 10.79 -3.79
CA CYS A 89 -1.88 12.12 -3.18
C CYS A 89 -2.62 13.23 -3.96
N ARG A 90 -2.80 13.10 -5.28
CA ARG A 90 -3.44 14.14 -6.11
C ARG A 90 -4.98 14.21 -5.98
N PHE A 91 -5.58 13.21 -5.34
CA PHE A 91 -7.02 13.16 -5.05
C PHE A 91 -7.35 13.41 -3.57
N TRP A 92 -6.33 13.67 -2.74
CA TRP A 92 -6.44 13.84 -1.29
C TRP A 92 -5.60 15.05 -0.80
N ALA A 93 -5.67 16.15 -1.57
CA ALA A 93 -5.29 17.49 -1.14
C ALA A 93 -6.56 18.35 -1.05
#